data_AF-A0A059XM25-F1
#
_entry.id   AF-A0A059XM25-F1
#
_cell.length_a   1.000
_cell.length_b   1.000
_cell.length_c   1.000
_cell.angle_alpha   90.00
_cell.angle_beta   90.00
_cell.angle_gamma   90.00
#
_symmetry.space_group_name_H-M   'P 1'
#
loop_
_entity.id
_entity.type
_entity.pdbx_description
1 polymer ?
#
loop_
_entity_poly.entity_id
_entity_poly.type
_entity_poly.pdbx_seq_one_letter_code
_entity_poly.pdbx_strand_id
1 'polypeptide(L)'
;MIMWIIFGVVVVLLIGFIVFSAIKDRIAKKKRRMQEIAFKALAQERKEATVIMLQLLVVKNQEVLDSFEPSIGSFKMSQVVDTARDFLLQYQQEKEFKDYVSTYTGNKTLMKHYAILRDRRSTLWKNEKNSLKFIEDEYFLIDQDNKKDLITEVKEEIEEFYNNAFNKKS
;
A
#
# COMPACT_ATOMS: atom_id res chain seq x y z
N MET A 1 18.57 -48.64 -44.90
CA MET A 1 18.56 -48.95 -43.45
C MET A 1 19.08 -47.80 -42.59
N ILE A 2 20.28 -47.27 -42.86
CA ILE A 2 20.90 -46.17 -42.07
C ILE A 2 19.99 -44.93 -41.94
N MET A 3 19.33 -44.50 -43.02
CA MET A 3 18.40 -43.36 -43.01
C MET A 3 17.23 -43.51 -42.02
N TRP A 4 16.66 -44.70 -41.91
CA TRP A 4 15.55 -44.99 -40.99
C TRP A 4 15.99 -45.00 -39.52
N ILE A 5 17.23 -45.43 -39.26
CA ILE A 5 17.84 -45.39 -37.92
C ILE A 5 18.04 -43.93 -37.47
N ILE A 6 18.59 -43.08 -38.35
CA ILE A 6 18.77 -41.65 -38.07
C ILE A 6 17.43 -40.98 -37.77
N PHE A 7 16.40 -41.28 -38.59
CA PHE A 7 15.07 -40.73 -38.38
C PHE A 7 14.47 -41.14 -37.02
N GLY A 8 14.60 -42.41 -36.64
CA GLY A 8 14.15 -42.91 -35.34
C GLY A 8 14.81 -42.18 -34.16
N VAL A 9 16.12 -41.94 -34.23
CA VAL A 9 16.85 -41.19 -33.18
C VAL A 9 16.35 -39.75 -33.07
N VAL A 10 16.11 -39.07 -34.19
CA VAL A 10 15.58 -37.69 -34.19
C VAL A 10 14.18 -37.65 -33.57
N VAL A 11 13.31 -38.60 -33.90
CA VAL A 11 11.97 -38.67 -33.29
C VAL A 11 12.04 -38.89 -31.77
N VAL A 12 12.90 -39.79 -31.30
CA VAL A 12 13.09 -40.02 -29.86
C VAL A 12 13.59 -38.77 -29.15
N LEU A 13 14.55 -38.04 -29.74
CA LEU A 13 15.05 -36.79 -29.19
C LEU A 13 13.97 -35.70 -29.14
N LEU A 14 13.13 -35.59 -30.17
CA LEU A 14 12.00 -34.66 -30.20
C LEU A 14 10.97 -34.99 -29.12
N ILE A 15 10.59 -36.26 -28.97
CA ILE A 15 9.66 -36.69 -27.92
C ILE A 15 10.25 -36.40 -26.54
N GLY A 16 11.53 -36.72 -26.33
CA GLY A 16 12.24 -36.43 -25.08
C GLY A 16 12.25 -34.93 -24.76
N PHE A 17 12.52 -34.09 -25.74
CA PHE A 17 12.49 -32.63 -25.59
C PHE A 17 11.10 -32.10 -25.23
N ILE A 18 10.05 -32.57 -25.92
CA ILE A 18 8.66 -32.15 -25.66
C ILE A 18 8.24 -32.54 -24.24
N VAL A 19 8.53 -33.78 -23.81
CA VAL A 19 8.21 -34.25 -22.46
C VAL A 19 8.96 -33.43 -21.40
N PHE A 20 10.25 -33.18 -21.61
CA PHE A 20 11.06 -32.36 -20.70
C PHE A 20 10.53 -30.92 -20.60
N SER A 21 10.21 -30.29 -21.73
CA SER A 21 9.63 -28.93 -21.76
C SER A 21 8.30 -28.89 -21.02
N ALA A 22 7.40 -29.85 -21.27
CA ALA A 22 6.10 -29.90 -20.60
C ALA A 22 6.21 -30.04 -19.07
N ILE A 23 7.17 -30.85 -18.58
CA ILE A 23 7.43 -30.99 -17.14
C ILE A 23 7.97 -29.67 -16.57
N LYS A 24 8.96 -29.06 -17.23
CA LYS A 24 9.55 -27.78 -16.81
C LYS A 24 8.50 -26.67 -16.76
N ASP A 25 7.62 -26.61 -17.74
CA ASP A 25 6.54 -25.61 -17.81
C ASP A 25 5.52 -25.81 -16.69
N ARG A 26 5.17 -27.05 -16.34
CA ARG A 26 4.29 -27.34 -15.19
C ARG A 26 4.92 -26.87 -13.88
N ILE A 27 6.21 -27.13 -13.66
CA ILE A 27 6.92 -26.71 -12.46
C ILE A 27 7.01 -25.17 -12.40
N ALA A 28 7.38 -24.53 -13.51
CA ALA A 28 7.46 -23.08 -13.61
C ALA A 28 6.10 -22.41 -13.35
N LYS A 29 5.01 -22.97 -13.90
CA LYS A 29 3.64 -22.49 -13.67
C LYS A 29 3.23 -22.62 -12.20
N LYS A 30 3.56 -23.72 -11.54
CA LYS A 30 3.31 -23.90 -10.10
C LYS A 30 4.08 -22.86 -9.28
N LYS A 31 5.37 -22.65 -9.58
CA LYS A 31 6.20 -21.65 -8.91
C LYS A 31 5.63 -20.23 -9.06
N ARG A 32 5.27 -19.84 -10.29
CA ARG A 32 4.65 -18.54 -10.58
C ARG A 32 3.35 -18.33 -9.80
N ARG A 33 2.49 -19.35 -9.75
CA ARG A 33 1.25 -19.29 -8.95
C ARG A 33 1.51 -19.08 -7.47
N MET A 34 2.48 -19.80 -6.89
CA MET A 34 2.84 -19.62 -5.47
C MET A 34 3.39 -18.22 -5.20
N GLN A 35 4.24 -17.71 -6.09
CA GLN A 35 4.76 -16.33 -6.01
C GLN A 35 3.64 -15.30 -6.11
N GLU A 36 2.67 -15.51 -7.01
CA GLU A 36 1.52 -14.63 -7.16
C GLU A 36 0.63 -14.62 -5.91
N ILE A 37 0.40 -15.79 -5.30
CA ILE A 37 -0.37 -15.89 -4.06
C ILE A 37 0.35 -15.16 -2.92
N ALA A 38 1.65 -15.39 -2.75
CA ALA A 38 2.44 -14.72 -1.73
C ALA A 38 2.46 -13.19 -1.94
N PHE A 39 2.62 -12.75 -3.19
CA PHE A 39 2.56 -11.33 -3.54
C PHE A 39 1.20 -10.72 -3.21
N LYS A 40 0.09 -11.41 -3.52
CA LYS A 40 -1.26 -10.94 -3.20
C LYS A 40 -1.51 -10.86 -1.70
N ALA A 41 -1.01 -11.82 -0.92
CA ALA A 41 -1.12 -11.79 0.54
C ALA A 41 -0.39 -10.57 1.12
N LEU A 42 0.85 -10.33 0.71
CA LEU A 42 1.62 -9.15 1.13
C LEU A 42 0.97 -7.84 0.64
N ALA A 43 0.45 -7.81 -0.58
CA ALA A 43 -0.25 -6.65 -1.11
C ALA A 43 -1.53 -6.33 -0.34
N GLN A 44 -2.24 -7.36 0.13
CA GLN A 44 -3.41 -7.19 0.98
C GLN A 44 -3.02 -6.69 2.38
N GLU A 45 -1.99 -7.26 2.99
CA GLU A 45 -1.48 -6.80 4.29
C GLU A 45 -1.03 -5.33 4.23
N ARG A 46 -0.29 -4.95 3.19
CA ARG A 46 0.14 -3.56 2.99
C ARG A 46 -1.01 -2.61 2.64
N LYS A 47 -2.05 -3.11 1.96
CA LYS A 47 -3.30 -2.38 1.74
C LYS A 47 -3.95 -2.05 3.09
N GLU A 48 -4.08 -3.03 3.97
CA GLU A 48 -4.66 -2.84 5.32
C GLU A 48 -3.85 -1.84 6.14
N ALA A 49 -2.52 -1.96 6.16
CA ALA A 49 -1.64 -1.00 6.83
C ALA A 49 -1.83 0.43 6.30
N THR A 50 -1.97 0.58 4.97
CA THR A 50 -2.22 1.89 4.34
C THR A 50 -3.58 2.44 4.76
N VAL A 51 -4.63 1.61 4.83
CA VAL A 51 -5.97 2.03 5.26
C VAL A 51 -5.96 2.47 6.73
N ILE A 52 -5.32 1.71 7.61
CA ILE A 52 -5.12 2.07 9.03
C ILE A 52 -4.42 3.43 9.13
N MET A 53 -3.31 3.60 8.43
CA MET A 53 -2.56 4.85 8.41
C MET A 53 -3.43 6.02 7.94
N LEU A 54 -4.15 5.87 6.83
CA LEU A 54 -5.01 6.94 6.31
C LEU A 54 -6.09 7.33 7.33
N GLN A 55 -6.73 6.34 7.96
CA GLN A 55 -7.76 6.59 8.96
C GLN A 55 -7.18 7.36 10.16
N LEU A 56 -6.07 6.89 10.71
CA LEU A 56 -5.42 7.53 11.87
C LEU A 56 -4.89 8.93 11.53
N LEU A 57 -4.35 9.11 10.32
CA LEU A 57 -3.88 10.42 9.85
C LEU A 57 -5.03 11.42 9.71
N VAL A 58 -6.18 10.99 9.17
CA VAL A 58 -7.38 11.82 9.06
C VAL A 58 -7.84 12.26 10.44
N VAL A 59 -7.94 11.31 11.39
CA VAL A 59 -8.34 11.60 12.78
C VAL A 59 -7.36 12.58 13.41
N LYS A 60 -6.06 12.31 13.35
CA LYS A 60 -5.03 13.18 13.94
C LYS A 60 -5.06 14.58 13.34
N ASN A 61 -5.15 14.68 12.03
CA ASN A 61 -5.22 15.99 11.37
C ASN A 61 -6.47 16.76 11.80
N GLN A 62 -7.61 16.10 11.97
CA GLN A 62 -8.82 16.74 12.46
C GLN A 62 -8.68 17.23 13.90
N GLU A 63 -8.10 16.42 14.80
CA GLU A 63 -7.80 16.83 16.19
C GLU A 63 -6.91 18.08 16.26
N VAL A 64 -5.89 18.14 15.40
CA VAL A 64 -4.97 19.30 15.31
C VAL A 64 -5.68 20.53 14.74
N LEU A 65 -6.59 20.35 13.79
CA LEU A 65 -7.39 21.45 13.25
C LEU A 65 -8.42 21.98 14.25
N ASP A 66 -9.02 21.11 15.06
CA ASP A 66 -10.01 21.50 16.07
C ASP A 66 -9.37 22.21 17.27
N SER A 67 -8.10 21.89 17.57
CA SER A 67 -7.29 22.58 18.58
C SER A 67 -6.54 23.82 18.05
N PHE A 68 -6.69 24.16 16.77
CA PHE A 68 -6.03 25.32 16.18
C PHE A 68 -6.73 26.63 16.61
N GLU A 69 -6.06 27.40 17.46
CA GLU A 69 -6.49 28.76 17.81
C GLU A 69 -5.76 29.82 16.96
N PRO A 70 -6.48 30.61 16.13
CA PRO A 70 -5.88 31.70 15.36
C PRO A 70 -5.19 32.72 16.26
N SER A 71 -3.98 33.14 15.89
CA SER A 71 -3.21 34.22 16.54
C SER A 71 -2.71 33.99 17.97
N ILE A 72 -3.00 32.84 18.59
CA ILE A 72 -2.50 32.43 19.91
C ILE A 72 -1.73 31.10 19.83
N GLY A 73 -2.09 30.22 18.88
CA GLY A 73 -1.52 28.89 18.75
C GLY A 73 -0.01 28.84 18.44
N SER A 74 0.64 27.78 18.94
CA SER A 74 2.08 27.49 18.76
C SER A 74 2.48 27.10 17.33
N PHE A 75 1.53 26.90 16.43
CA PHE A 75 1.76 26.51 15.03
C PHE A 75 0.80 27.22 14.08
N LYS A 76 1.21 27.40 12.81
CA LYS A 76 0.43 28.04 11.74
C LYS A 76 -0.45 27.01 11.01
N MET A 77 -1.62 27.43 10.52
CA MET A 77 -2.51 26.57 9.74
C MET A 77 -1.86 25.98 8.49
N SER A 78 -0.94 26.70 7.84
CA SER A 78 -0.18 26.15 6.72
C SER A 78 0.68 24.96 7.15
N GLN A 79 1.26 24.98 8.36
CA GLN A 79 2.04 23.86 8.87
C GLN A 79 1.17 22.62 9.04
N VAL A 80 -0.06 22.74 9.56
CA VAL A 80 -0.96 21.58 9.69
C VAL A 80 -1.26 20.95 8.33
N VAL A 81 -1.57 21.78 7.34
CA VAL A 81 -1.86 21.32 5.97
C VAL A 81 -0.63 20.67 5.32
N ASP A 82 0.52 21.32 5.46
CA ASP A 82 1.77 20.86 4.85
C ASP A 82 2.25 19.56 5.52
N THR A 83 2.16 19.45 6.85
CA THR A 83 2.55 18.23 7.61
C THR A 83 1.77 17.01 7.15
N ALA A 84 0.44 17.10 7.04
CA ALA A 84 -0.38 15.96 6.59
C ALA A 84 -0.03 15.53 5.15
N ARG A 85 0.24 16.51 4.28
CA ARG A 85 0.67 16.25 2.91
C ARG A 85 2.07 15.64 2.84
N ASP A 86 3.01 16.18 3.60
CA ASP A 86 4.40 15.73 3.65
C ASP A 86 4.49 14.30 4.19
N PHE A 87 3.67 13.96 5.19
CA PHE A 87 3.54 12.59 5.68
C PHE A 87 3.15 11.64 4.55
N LEU A 88 2.08 11.95 3.81
CA LEU A 88 1.65 11.13 2.67
C LEU A 88 2.73 11.11 1.57
N LEU A 89 3.37 12.24 1.27
CA LEU A 89 4.43 12.29 0.28
C LEU A 89 5.65 11.45 0.67
N GLN A 90 5.96 11.33 1.96
CA GLN A 90 7.02 10.46 2.46
C GLN A 90 6.59 8.99 2.43
N TYR A 91 5.39 8.67 2.91
CA TYR A 91 4.86 7.32 2.95
C TYR A 91 4.82 6.67 1.55
N GLN A 92 4.38 7.40 0.53
CA GLN A 92 4.38 6.86 -0.85
C GLN A 92 5.79 6.55 -1.40
N GLN A 93 6.85 7.08 -0.79
CA GLN A 93 8.22 6.82 -1.21
C GLN A 93 8.80 5.54 -0.61
N GLU A 94 8.15 5.01 0.42
CA GLU A 94 8.55 3.76 1.05
C GLU A 94 8.54 2.62 0.05
N LYS A 95 9.53 1.75 0.21
CA LYS A 95 9.73 0.59 -0.68
C LYS A 95 8.48 -0.28 -0.69
N GLU A 96 7.91 -0.56 0.47
CA GLU A 96 6.77 -1.46 0.59
C GLU A 96 5.50 -0.88 -0.04
N PHE A 97 5.30 0.43 0.09
CA PHE A 97 4.22 1.12 -0.61
C PHE A 97 4.36 0.99 -2.13
N LYS A 98 5.56 1.24 -2.66
CA LYS A 98 5.83 1.11 -4.10
C LYS A 98 5.63 -0.32 -4.60
N ASP A 99 6.26 -1.27 -3.92
CA ASP A 99 6.31 -2.68 -4.34
C ASP A 99 4.94 -3.36 -4.26
N TYR A 100 4.13 -3.04 -3.24
CA TYR A 100 2.92 -3.81 -2.93
C TYR A 100 1.62 -3.00 -3.04
N VAL A 101 1.63 -1.72 -2.69
CA VAL A 101 0.41 -0.91 -2.71
C VAL A 101 0.19 -0.31 -4.10
N SER A 102 1.20 0.35 -4.65
CA SER A 102 1.09 1.06 -5.94
C SER A 102 1.09 0.13 -7.15
N THR A 103 1.86 -0.96 -7.08
CA THR A 103 2.04 -1.90 -8.21
C THR A 103 0.88 -2.90 -8.32
N TYR A 104 0.23 -3.25 -7.21
CA TYR A 104 -0.86 -4.21 -7.23
C TYR A 104 -2.15 -3.61 -7.80
N THR A 105 -2.61 -4.15 -8.93
CA THR A 105 -3.80 -3.65 -9.62
C THR A 105 -5.10 -3.76 -8.82
N GLY A 106 -5.14 -4.60 -7.78
CA GLY A 106 -6.28 -4.71 -6.87
C GLY A 106 -6.49 -3.47 -6.00
N ASN A 107 -5.46 -2.63 -5.84
CA ASN A 107 -5.49 -1.45 -4.99
C ASN A 107 -5.88 -0.16 -5.71
N LYS A 108 -6.36 -0.24 -6.97
CA LYS A 108 -6.72 0.96 -7.77
C LYS A 108 -7.69 1.90 -7.05
N THR A 109 -8.70 1.36 -6.37
CA THR A 109 -9.68 2.17 -5.63
C THR A 109 -9.03 2.86 -4.44
N LEU A 110 -8.22 2.15 -3.66
CA LEU A 110 -7.45 2.73 -2.56
C LEU A 110 -6.53 3.85 -3.07
N MET A 111 -5.78 3.60 -4.15
CA MET A 111 -4.85 4.59 -4.73
C MET A 111 -5.56 5.85 -5.20
N LYS A 112 -6.78 5.74 -5.72
CA LYS A 112 -7.62 6.89 -6.08
C LYS A 112 -7.92 7.75 -4.85
N HIS A 113 -8.38 7.14 -3.76
CA HIS A 113 -8.74 7.87 -2.54
C HIS A 113 -7.51 8.43 -1.82
N TYR A 114 -6.41 7.67 -1.80
CA TYR A 114 -5.10 8.12 -1.33
C TYR A 114 -4.65 9.39 -2.07
N ALA A 115 -4.68 9.38 -3.40
CA ALA A 115 -4.28 10.53 -4.20
C ALA A 115 -5.16 11.76 -3.94
N ILE A 116 -6.48 11.57 -3.76
CA ILE A 116 -7.39 12.65 -3.40
C ILE A 116 -6.97 13.30 -2.08
N LEU A 117 -6.70 12.51 -1.03
CA LEU A 117 -6.30 13.05 0.26
C LEU A 117 -4.92 13.72 0.20
N ARG A 118 -3.96 13.14 -0.53
CA ARG A 118 -2.62 13.71 -0.71
C ARG A 118 -2.64 15.06 -1.43
N ASP A 119 -3.45 15.19 -2.47
CA ASP A 119 -3.44 16.35 -3.36
C ASP A 119 -4.39 17.46 -2.88
N ARG A 120 -5.43 17.12 -2.11
CA ARG A 120 -6.34 18.09 -1.48
C ARG A 120 -5.74 18.58 -0.16
N ARG A 121 -5.91 19.89 0.12
CA ARG A 121 -5.53 20.45 1.43
C ARG A 121 -6.30 19.75 2.54
N SER A 122 -5.61 19.39 3.63
CA SER A 122 -6.21 18.60 4.72
C SER A 122 -7.37 19.30 5.43
N THR A 123 -7.38 20.64 5.43
CA THR A 123 -8.52 21.46 5.91
C THR A 123 -9.82 21.25 5.12
N LEU A 124 -9.73 20.71 3.91
CA LEU A 124 -10.87 20.45 3.03
C LEU A 124 -11.28 18.97 3.00
N TRP A 125 -10.57 18.07 3.69
CA TRP A 125 -10.86 16.64 3.67
C TRP A 125 -12.29 16.32 4.13
N LYS A 126 -12.86 17.10 5.04
CA LYS A 126 -14.28 16.99 5.45
C LYS A 126 -15.28 17.07 4.28
N ASN A 127 -14.89 17.69 3.17
CA ASN A 127 -15.72 17.78 1.96
C ASN A 127 -15.55 16.54 1.05
N GLU A 128 -14.49 15.76 1.23
CA GLU A 128 -14.17 14.55 0.46
C GLU A 128 -14.89 13.32 1.04
N LYS A 129 -16.21 13.44 1.25
CA LYS A 129 -17.04 12.42 1.92
C LYS A 129 -16.89 11.02 1.33
N ASN A 130 -16.75 10.92 0.01
CA ASN A 130 -16.58 9.63 -0.67
C ASN A 130 -15.24 8.96 -0.30
N SER A 131 -14.17 9.73 -0.16
CA SER A 131 -12.86 9.19 0.24
C SER A 131 -12.84 8.83 1.71
N LEU A 132 -13.38 9.69 2.57
CA LEU A 132 -13.46 9.42 4.00
C LEU A 132 -14.31 8.17 4.28
N LYS A 133 -15.48 8.07 3.65
CA LYS A 133 -16.35 6.90 3.80
C LYS A 133 -15.67 5.62 3.31
N PHE A 134 -14.99 5.65 2.16
CA PHE A 134 -14.27 4.47 1.67
C PHE A 134 -13.21 4.00 2.68
N ILE A 135 -12.44 4.93 3.24
CA ILE A 135 -11.40 4.61 4.22
C ILE A 135 -12.01 4.07 5.51
N GLU A 136 -13.08 4.69 6.00
CA GLU A 136 -13.80 4.25 7.19
C GLU A 136 -14.42 2.85 7.00
N ASP A 137 -15.10 2.62 5.87
CA ASP A 137 -15.70 1.33 5.54
C ASP A 137 -14.62 0.24 5.46
N GLU A 138 -13.49 0.50 4.78
CA GLU A 138 -12.38 -0.46 4.70
C GLU A 138 -11.69 -0.67 6.05
N TYR A 139 -11.54 0.39 6.86
CA TYR A 139 -10.97 0.30 8.20
C TYR A 139 -11.86 -0.52 9.15
N PHE A 140 -13.18 -0.41 9.03
CA PHE A 140 -14.14 -1.19 9.81
C PHE A 140 -14.09 -2.69 9.47
N LEU A 141 -13.71 -3.04 8.23
CA LEU A 141 -13.54 -4.43 7.82
C LEU A 141 -12.23 -5.06 8.33
N ILE A 142 -11.31 -4.26 8.87
CA ILE A 142 -10.06 -4.76 9.44
C ILE A 142 -10.32 -5.25 10.85
N ASP A 143 -9.81 -6.43 11.17
CA ASP A 143 -9.80 -6.96 12.52
C ASP A 143 -8.83 -6.16 13.40
N GLN A 144 -9.38 -5.19 14.13
CA GLN A 144 -8.59 -4.24 14.93
C GLN A 144 -7.90 -4.92 16.12
N ASP A 145 -8.47 -5.99 16.67
CA ASP A 145 -7.87 -6.72 17.79
C ASP A 145 -6.61 -7.45 17.32
N ASN A 146 -6.68 -8.11 16.16
CA ASN A 146 -5.53 -8.78 15.56
C ASN A 146 -4.46 -7.81 15.00
N LYS A 147 -4.83 -6.54 14.76
CA LYS A 147 -3.92 -5.52 14.21
C LYS A 147 -3.55 -4.43 15.21
N LYS A 148 -3.83 -4.63 16.50
CA LYS A 148 -3.64 -3.63 17.56
C LYS A 148 -2.21 -3.08 17.64
N ASP A 149 -1.21 -3.96 17.51
CA ASP A 149 0.20 -3.55 17.57
C ASP A 149 0.54 -2.62 16.40
N LEU A 150 0.10 -2.97 15.19
CA LEU A 150 0.27 -2.14 14.00
C LEU A 150 -0.47 -0.80 14.13
N ILE A 151 -1.69 -0.80 14.65
CA ILE A 151 -2.46 0.44 14.90
C ILE A 151 -1.70 1.35 15.86
N THR A 152 -1.09 0.76 16.90
CA THR A 152 -0.31 1.51 17.90
C THR A 152 0.95 2.09 17.27
N GLU A 153 1.73 1.27 16.55
CA GLU A 153 2.95 1.69 15.84
C GLU A 153 2.67 2.83 14.86
N VAL A 154 1.66 2.69 14.00
CA VAL A 154 1.29 3.72 13.03
C VAL A 154 0.81 4.99 13.71
N LYS A 155 0.09 4.87 14.84
CA LYS A 155 -0.35 6.03 15.61
C LYS A 155 0.85 6.79 16.19
N GLU A 156 1.80 6.07 16.79
CA GLU A 156 3.03 6.65 17.34
C GLU A 156 3.87 7.32 16.24
N GLU A 157 4.00 6.69 15.08
CA GLU A 157 4.71 7.26 13.92
C GLU A 157 4.09 8.59 13.47
N ILE A 158 2.75 8.64 13.34
CA ILE A 158 2.03 9.86 12.98
C ILE A 158 2.21 10.93 14.05
N GLU A 159 2.10 10.58 15.33
CA GLU A 159 2.30 11.52 16.44
C GLU A 159 3.72 12.09 16.45
N GLU A 160 4.73 11.24 16.31
CA GLU A 160 6.13 11.67 16.23
C GLU A 160 6.36 12.60 15.03
N PHE A 161 5.79 12.27 13.87
CA PHE A 161 5.91 13.10 12.68
C PHE A 161 5.34 14.51 12.88
N TYR A 162 4.14 14.61 13.46
CA TYR A 162 3.50 15.89 13.77
C TYR A 162 4.30 16.68 14.81
N ASN A 163 4.76 16.01 15.88
CA ASN A 163 5.56 16.64 16.92
C ASN A 163 6.87 17.21 16.33
N ASN A 164 7.55 16.45 15.48
CA ASN A 164 8.78 16.89 14.81
C ASN A 164 8.53 18.08 13.87
N ALA A 165 7.41 18.07 13.14
CA ALA A 165 7.05 19.17 12.24
C ALA A 165 6.75 20.48 12.99
N PHE A 166 6.15 20.39 14.18
CA PHE A 166 5.82 21.55 15.02
C PHE A 166 7.01 22.05 15.85
N ASN A 167 7.88 21.16 16.31
CA ASN A 167 9.07 21.53 17.08
C ASN A 167 10.19 22.13 16.20
N LYS A 168 10.27 21.80 14.90
CA LYS A 168 11.32 22.30 13.97
C LYS A 168 11.30 23.82 13.69
N LYS A 169 10.32 24.57 14.21
CA LYS A 169 10.21 26.02 13.99
C LYS A 169 10.04 26.84 15.28
N SER A 170 10.32 26.24 16.46
CA SER A 170 10.56 26.99 17.69
C SER A 170 11.98 27.53 17.74
#